data_AF-A0A7J4J8F2-F1
#
_entry.id   AF-A0A7J4J8F2-F1
#
_cell.length_a   1.000
_cell.length_b   1.000
_cell.length_c   1.000
_cell.angle_alpha   90.00
_cell.angle_beta   90.00
_cell.angle_gamma   90.00
#
_symmetry.space_group_name_H-M   'P 1'
#
loop_
_entity.id
_entity.type
_entity.pdbx_description
1 polymer ?
#
loop_
_entity_poly.entity_id
_entity_poly.type
_entity_poly.pdbx_seq_one_letter_code
_entity_poly.pdbx_strand_id
1 'polypeptide(L)'
;MKKAQETLIGFLMLVMIGLAIMTMVFGWAWPAIQKAQNMDEAMRLENRMIELHNAVKKAASEQGMLTVPFTIKKGMLYLDNNNSIVMKSFIDLPQVFQEQTVFGNKTMLGVLGSDEPGYLLKRGAVEFELHYINLNNTNTGKCYGIKLISGNQGAAGRGEHTVFVKWVQENSTTVAGCSSTIHEVVSINIE
;
A
#
# COMPACT_ATOMS: atom_id res chain seq x y z
N MET A 1 -29.13 -60.52 -11.50
CA MET A 1 -27.70 -60.12 -11.53
C MET A 1 -27.42 -58.94 -12.47
N LYS A 2 -27.97 -58.86 -13.69
CA LYS A 2 -27.70 -57.76 -14.65
C LYS A 2 -28.05 -56.34 -14.16
N LYS A 3 -29.21 -56.16 -13.50
CA LYS A 3 -29.63 -54.85 -12.96
C LYS A 3 -28.71 -54.27 -11.88
N ALA A 4 -28.07 -55.13 -11.08
CA ALA A 4 -27.15 -54.71 -10.02
C ALA A 4 -25.79 -54.24 -10.59
N GLN A 5 -25.33 -54.85 -11.69
CA GLN A 5 -24.14 -54.40 -12.41
C GLN A 5 -24.37 -53.03 -13.08
N GLU A 6 -25.54 -52.81 -13.69
CA GLU A 6 -25.87 -51.53 -14.33
C GLU A 6 -25.95 -50.36 -13.32
N THR A 7 -26.51 -50.60 -12.12
CA THR A 7 -26.52 -49.60 -11.04
C THR A 7 -25.13 -49.33 -10.49
N LEU A 8 -24.29 -50.36 -10.35
CA LEU A 8 -22.91 -50.23 -9.89
C LEU A 8 -22.06 -49.42 -10.89
N ILE A 9 -22.21 -49.68 -12.19
CA ILE A 9 -21.49 -48.96 -13.26
C ILE A 9 -21.93 -47.49 -13.33
N GLY A 10 -23.24 -47.22 -13.21
CA GLY A 10 -23.76 -45.86 -13.18
C GLY A 10 -23.23 -45.05 -12.00
N PHE A 11 -23.15 -45.67 -10.81
CA PHE A 11 -22.56 -45.05 -9.62
C PHE A 11 -21.06 -44.79 -9.80
N LEU A 12 -20.30 -45.76 -10.32
CA LEU A 12 -18.86 -45.61 -10.59
C LEU A 12 -18.57 -44.48 -11.60
N MET A 13 -19.38 -44.32 -12.64
CA MET A 13 -19.24 -43.20 -13.58
C MET A 13 -19.43 -41.85 -12.89
N LEU A 14 -20.46 -41.71 -12.04
CA LEU A 14 -20.70 -40.47 -11.31
C LEU A 14 -19.55 -40.11 -10.37
N VAL A 15 -18.99 -41.10 -9.66
CA VAL A 15 -17.82 -40.92 -8.79
C VAL A 15 -16.59 -40.50 -9.60
N MET A 16 -16.35 -41.10 -10.76
CA MET A 16 -15.24 -40.75 -11.65
C MET A 16 -15.36 -39.31 -12.19
N ILE A 17 -16.56 -38.88 -12.59
CA ILE A 17 -16.81 -37.50 -13.02
C ILE A 17 -16.56 -36.54 -11.85
N GLY A 18 -17.03 -36.86 -10.65
CA GLY A 18 -16.77 -36.07 -9.44
C GLY A 18 -15.27 -35.93 -9.14
N LEU A 19 -14.50 -37.02 -9.23
CA LEU A 19 -13.05 -37.01 -9.05
C LEU A 19 -12.32 -36.20 -10.14
N ALA A 20 -12.77 -36.29 -11.39
CA ALA A 20 -12.18 -35.51 -12.49
C ALA A 20 -12.40 -34.00 -12.29
N ILE A 21 -13.60 -33.60 -11.84
CA ILE A 21 -13.88 -32.19 -11.52
C ILE A 21 -13.02 -31.72 -10.36
N MET A 22 -12.92 -32.51 -9.28
CA MET A 22 -12.09 -32.16 -8.12
C MET A 22 -10.61 -32.00 -8.50
N THR A 23 -10.05 -32.93 -9.30
CA THR A 23 -8.66 -32.84 -9.74
C THR A 23 -8.40 -31.64 -10.67
N MET A 24 -9.34 -31.29 -11.56
CA MET A 24 -9.21 -30.07 -12.36
C MET A 24 -9.24 -28.79 -11.50
N VAL A 25 -10.16 -28.73 -10.52
CA VAL A 25 -10.29 -27.57 -9.64
C VAL A 25 -9.05 -27.39 -8.77
N PHE A 26 -8.57 -28.45 -8.12
CA PHE A 26 -7.42 -28.34 -7.22
C PHE A 26 -6.07 -28.30 -7.94
N GLY A 27 -5.95 -28.97 -9.09
CA GLY A 27 -4.70 -29.00 -9.86
C GLY A 27 -4.43 -27.71 -10.63
N TRP A 28 -5.46 -27.12 -11.23
CA TRP A 28 -5.28 -26.01 -12.18
C TRP A 28 -6.01 -24.73 -11.75
N ALA A 29 -7.26 -24.85 -11.31
CA ALA A 29 -8.05 -23.65 -10.99
C ALA A 29 -7.58 -23.00 -9.69
N TRP A 30 -7.25 -23.78 -8.66
CA TRP A 30 -6.90 -23.26 -7.34
C TRP A 30 -5.65 -22.36 -7.34
N PRO A 31 -4.51 -22.76 -7.94
CA PRO A 31 -3.34 -21.88 -8.06
C PRO A 31 -3.63 -20.60 -8.86
N ALA A 32 -4.44 -20.71 -9.92
CA ALA A 32 -4.81 -19.56 -10.74
C ALA A 32 -5.71 -18.58 -9.97
N ILE A 33 -6.68 -19.09 -9.21
CA ILE A 33 -7.56 -18.28 -8.35
C ILE A 33 -6.76 -17.57 -7.27
N GLN A 34 -5.83 -18.27 -6.59
CA GLN A 34 -4.98 -17.65 -5.58
C GLN A 34 -4.12 -16.53 -6.17
N LYS A 35 -3.54 -16.73 -7.35
CA LYS A 35 -2.76 -15.69 -8.04
C LYS A 35 -3.63 -14.46 -8.37
N ALA A 36 -4.84 -14.67 -8.87
CA ALA A 36 -5.78 -13.58 -9.17
C ALA A 36 -6.17 -12.80 -7.91
N GLN A 37 -6.49 -13.49 -6.81
CA GLN A 37 -6.80 -12.86 -5.53
C GLN A 37 -5.64 -12.04 -4.97
N ASN A 38 -4.41 -12.55 -5.08
CA ASN A 38 -3.21 -11.85 -4.63
C ASN A 38 -2.94 -10.59 -5.46
N MET A 39 -3.20 -10.63 -6.77
CA MET A 39 -3.08 -9.44 -7.64
C MET A 39 -4.15 -8.38 -7.32
N ASP A 40 -5.39 -8.80 -7.11
CA ASP A 40 -6.48 -7.91 -6.69
C ASP A 40 -6.16 -7.25 -5.34
N GLU A 41 -5.66 -8.02 -4.39
CA GLU A 41 -5.24 -7.50 -3.09
C GLU A 41 -4.09 -6.48 -3.21
N ALA A 42 -3.11 -6.73 -4.09
CA ALA A 42 -2.03 -5.80 -4.35
C ALA A 42 -2.53 -4.49 -4.99
N MET A 43 -3.41 -4.55 -6.00
CA MET A 43 -4.01 -3.36 -6.61
C MET A 43 -4.84 -2.55 -5.61
N ARG A 44 -5.60 -3.25 -4.74
CA ARG A 44 -6.35 -2.62 -3.66
C ARG A 44 -5.44 -1.88 -2.69
N LEU A 45 -4.32 -2.48 -2.28
CA LEU A 45 -3.35 -1.84 -1.37
C LEU A 45 -2.68 -0.63 -2.03
N GLU A 46 -2.30 -0.74 -3.31
CA GLU A 46 -1.74 0.37 -4.09
C GLU A 46 -2.69 1.58 -4.08
N ASN A 47 -3.97 1.37 -4.39
CA ASN A 47 -4.98 2.42 -4.37
C ASN A 47 -5.16 3.04 -2.97
N ARG A 48 -5.13 2.23 -1.91
CA ARG A 48 -5.23 2.73 -0.53
C ARG A 48 -4.01 3.56 -0.12
N MET A 49 -2.82 3.21 -0.59
CA MET A 49 -1.62 4.02 -0.38
C MET A 49 -1.70 5.36 -1.12
N ILE A 50 -2.28 5.38 -2.33
CA ILE A 50 -2.55 6.61 -3.08
C ILE A 50 -3.58 7.49 -2.35
N GLU A 51 -4.65 6.90 -1.83
CA GLU A 51 -5.64 7.63 -1.02
C GLU A 51 -5.02 8.22 0.25
N LEU A 52 -4.16 7.45 0.92
CA LEU A 52 -3.42 7.92 2.10
C LEU A 52 -2.49 9.08 1.74
N HIS A 53 -1.76 9.00 0.63
CA HIS A 53 -0.93 10.09 0.12
C HIS A 53 -1.75 11.36 -0.11
N ASN A 54 -2.89 11.25 -0.78
CA ASN A 54 -3.77 12.38 -1.06
C ASN A 54 -4.30 13.02 0.24
N ALA A 55 -4.63 12.20 1.25
CA ALA A 55 -5.05 12.69 2.56
C ALA A 55 -3.92 13.43 3.29
N VAL A 56 -2.68 12.90 3.27
CA VAL A 56 -1.51 13.57 3.85
C VAL A 56 -1.22 14.89 3.15
N LYS A 57 -1.21 14.89 1.81
CA LYS A 57 -1.02 16.10 1.01
C LYS A 57 -2.08 17.16 1.33
N LYS A 58 -3.35 16.76 1.41
CA LYS A 58 -4.45 17.67 1.71
C LYS A 58 -4.40 18.19 3.15
N ALA A 59 -4.14 17.32 4.13
CA ALA A 59 -3.97 17.72 5.51
C ALA A 59 -2.82 18.72 5.69
N ALA A 60 -1.69 18.49 5.02
CA ALA A 60 -0.55 19.42 5.02
C ALA A 60 -0.89 20.76 4.36
N SER A 61 -1.58 20.75 3.21
CA SER A 61 -1.90 21.98 2.46
C SER A 61 -3.01 22.81 3.12
N GLU A 62 -4.00 22.16 3.74
CA GLU A 62 -5.18 22.82 4.33
C GLU A 62 -5.04 23.01 5.85
N GLN A 63 -3.94 22.55 6.45
CA GLN A 63 -3.70 22.57 7.90
C GLN A 63 -4.84 21.89 8.68
N GLY A 64 -5.31 20.77 8.13
CA GLY A 64 -6.53 20.09 8.55
C GLY A 64 -6.32 18.72 9.18
N MET A 65 -7.44 18.03 9.39
CA MET A 65 -7.48 16.63 9.86
C MET A 65 -8.37 15.81 8.92
N LEU A 66 -7.87 14.67 8.49
CA LEU A 66 -8.55 13.72 7.62
C LEU A 66 -8.40 12.30 8.16
N THR A 67 -9.33 11.45 7.77
CA THR A 67 -9.34 10.03 8.15
C THR A 67 -9.41 9.17 6.91
N VAL A 68 -8.56 8.16 6.82
CA VAL A 68 -8.52 7.21 5.71
C VAL A 68 -8.80 5.81 6.24
N PRO A 69 -9.90 5.16 5.82
CA PRO A 69 -10.13 3.76 6.18
C PRO A 69 -9.09 2.87 5.49
N PHE A 70 -8.43 2.01 6.26
CA PHE A 70 -7.33 1.18 5.78
C PHE A 70 -7.48 -0.27 6.29
N THR A 71 -7.86 -1.18 5.40
CA THR A 71 -8.07 -2.59 5.74
C THR A 71 -6.87 -3.45 5.37
N ILE A 72 -6.18 -3.97 6.39
CA ILE A 72 -5.01 -4.84 6.25
C ILE A 72 -5.46 -6.30 6.37
N LYS A 73 -5.52 -7.01 5.24
CA LYS A 73 -5.87 -8.43 5.21
C LYS A 73 -4.67 -9.31 5.57
N LYS A 74 -3.51 -9.01 4.98
CA LYS A 74 -2.22 -9.67 5.26
C LYS A 74 -1.13 -8.62 5.29
N GLY A 75 -0.41 -8.51 6.40
CA GLY A 75 0.69 -7.55 6.51
C GLY A 75 0.63 -6.64 7.72
N MET A 76 1.38 -5.55 7.61
CA MET A 76 1.45 -4.45 8.55
C MET A 76 1.71 -3.14 7.82
N LEU A 77 1.08 -2.08 8.32
CA LEU A 77 1.31 -0.69 7.93
C LEU A 77 2.07 -0.02 9.06
N TYR A 78 3.14 0.71 8.76
CA TYR A 78 3.90 1.42 9.78
C TYR A 78 4.63 2.63 9.20
N LEU A 79 4.95 3.58 10.08
CA LEU A 79 5.87 4.68 9.79
C LEU A 79 7.30 4.16 9.88
N ASP A 80 8.04 4.20 8.77
CA ASP A 80 9.40 3.66 8.71
C ASP A 80 10.46 4.74 9.02
N ASN A 81 10.09 6.02 8.98
CA ASN A 81 10.89 7.18 9.42
C ASN A 81 10.01 8.44 9.54
N ASN A 82 10.63 9.61 9.64
CA ASN A 82 9.94 10.91 9.61
C ASN A 82 9.49 11.37 8.22
N ASN A 83 9.66 10.54 7.18
CA ASN A 83 9.32 10.88 5.80
C ASN A 83 8.77 9.70 4.99
N SER A 84 8.56 8.54 5.61
CA SER A 84 8.11 7.34 4.89
C SER A 84 7.03 6.57 5.64
N ILE A 85 6.05 6.09 4.88
CA ILE A 85 5.02 5.15 5.32
C ILE A 85 5.19 3.87 4.53
N VAL A 86 5.27 2.74 5.22
CA VAL A 86 5.52 1.44 4.61
C VAL A 86 4.38 0.49 4.91
N MET A 87 3.85 -0.12 3.85
CA MET A 87 2.92 -1.23 3.91
C MET A 87 3.62 -2.49 3.43
N LYS A 88 3.88 -3.42 4.35
CA LYS A 88 4.42 -4.76 4.06
C LYS A 88 3.30 -5.77 4.13
N SER A 89 3.08 -6.50 3.04
CA SER A 89 2.11 -7.56 2.89
C SER A 89 2.79 -8.91 2.77
N PHE A 90 2.23 -9.93 3.42
CA PHE A 90 2.77 -11.29 3.40
C PHE A 90 2.05 -12.11 2.33
N ILE A 91 2.23 -11.74 1.07
CA ILE A 91 1.60 -12.39 -0.08
C ILE A 91 2.68 -13.09 -0.92
N ASP A 92 2.53 -14.40 -1.12
CA ASP A 92 3.41 -15.14 -2.03
C ASP A 92 3.02 -14.88 -3.49
N LEU A 93 3.97 -14.36 -4.27
CA LEU A 93 3.81 -14.12 -5.70
C LEU A 93 4.94 -14.77 -6.51
N PRO A 94 4.63 -15.37 -7.67
CA PRO A 94 5.53 -16.29 -8.37
C PRO A 94 6.53 -15.64 -9.36
N GLN A 95 6.87 -14.35 -9.25
CA GLN A 95 7.73 -13.69 -10.26
C GLN A 95 8.94 -12.93 -9.71
N VAL A 96 9.98 -12.84 -10.55
CA VAL A 96 11.24 -12.10 -10.31
C VAL A 96 10.95 -10.60 -10.30
N PHE A 97 11.24 -9.96 -9.18
CA PHE A 97 10.68 -8.66 -8.80
C PHE A 97 11.53 -7.49 -9.25
N GLN A 98 10.90 -6.48 -9.86
CA GLN A 98 11.50 -5.18 -10.14
C GLN A 98 10.83 -4.10 -9.29
N GLU A 99 11.64 -3.17 -8.82
CA GLU A 99 11.16 -1.96 -8.17
C GLU A 99 10.46 -1.07 -9.20
N GLN A 100 9.24 -0.65 -8.90
CA GLN A 100 8.46 0.24 -9.76
C GLN A 100 8.00 1.47 -8.99
N THR A 101 8.19 2.65 -9.56
CA THR A 101 7.56 3.88 -9.07
C THR A 101 6.13 3.96 -9.64
N VAL A 102 5.13 3.95 -8.76
CA VAL A 102 3.70 4.00 -9.14
C VAL A 102 3.31 5.43 -9.50
N PHE A 103 3.73 6.40 -8.70
CA PHE A 103 3.56 7.83 -8.97
C PHE A 103 4.71 8.64 -8.38
N GLY A 104 4.81 9.89 -8.81
CA GLY A 104 5.86 10.81 -8.36
C GLY A 104 7.20 10.49 -9.01
N ASN A 105 8.18 11.35 -8.77
CA ASN A 105 9.53 11.13 -9.23
C ASN A 105 10.41 10.71 -8.05
N LYS A 106 11.24 9.69 -8.26
CA LYS A 106 12.17 9.18 -7.23
C LYS A 106 13.39 10.10 -7.17
N THR A 107 13.20 11.29 -6.61
CA THR A 107 14.25 12.29 -6.39
C THR A 107 14.32 12.67 -4.92
N MET A 108 15.45 13.19 -4.45
CA MET A 108 15.55 13.72 -3.08
C MET A 108 14.99 15.14 -2.96
N LEU A 109 14.95 15.87 -4.08
CA LEU A 109 14.51 17.25 -4.18
C LEU A 109 13.72 17.44 -5.48
N GLY A 110 12.48 17.91 -5.37
CA GLY A 110 11.64 18.28 -6.49
C GLY A 110 11.48 19.80 -6.61
N VAL A 111 10.71 20.25 -7.59
CA VAL A 111 10.34 21.66 -7.81
C VAL A 111 8.91 21.91 -7.34
N LEU A 112 8.73 22.88 -6.46
CA LEU A 112 7.41 23.26 -5.93
C LEU A 112 6.49 23.73 -7.06
N GLY A 113 5.30 23.15 -7.15
CA GLY A 113 4.29 23.47 -8.17
C GLY A 113 4.45 22.71 -9.50
N SER A 114 5.53 21.95 -9.66
CA SER A 114 5.76 21.06 -10.81
C SER A 114 5.74 19.59 -10.38
N ASP A 115 6.47 19.27 -9.32
CA ASP A 115 6.65 17.90 -8.87
C ASP A 115 5.72 17.55 -7.71
N GLU A 116 5.40 16.26 -7.58
CA GLU A 116 4.61 15.73 -6.48
C GLU A 116 5.45 15.72 -5.18
N PRO A 117 4.89 16.08 -4.01
CA PRO A 117 5.61 16.12 -2.72
C PRO A 117 6.02 14.73 -2.18
N GLY A 118 5.70 13.65 -2.90
CA GLY A 118 6.12 12.31 -2.57
C GLY A 118 6.01 11.37 -3.75
N TYR A 119 6.54 10.17 -3.59
CA TYR A 119 6.46 9.09 -4.56
C TYR A 119 6.10 7.78 -3.87
N LEU A 120 5.32 6.95 -4.57
CA LEU A 120 4.99 5.60 -4.11
C LEU A 120 5.86 4.60 -4.85
N LEU A 121 6.64 3.85 -4.09
CA LEU A 121 7.58 2.88 -4.57
C LEU A 121 7.05 1.50 -4.22
N LYS A 122 6.89 0.67 -5.24
CA LYS A 122 6.38 -0.69 -5.14
C LYS A 122 7.56 -1.64 -5.29
N ARG A 123 7.89 -2.35 -4.21
CA ARG A 123 8.91 -3.40 -4.20
C ARG A 123 8.23 -4.75 -4.26
N GLY A 124 8.24 -5.32 -5.46
CA GLY A 124 7.46 -6.50 -5.77
C GLY A 124 5.97 -6.22 -5.61
N ALA A 125 5.23 -7.15 -5.03
CA ALA A 125 3.80 -6.94 -4.76
C ALA A 125 3.45 -7.21 -3.29
N VAL A 126 4.48 -7.11 -2.46
CA VAL A 126 4.42 -7.27 -1.01
C VAL A 126 4.70 -5.95 -0.31
N GLU A 127 5.54 -5.08 -0.86
CA GLU A 127 5.95 -3.87 -0.15
C GLU A 127 5.63 -2.61 -0.96
N PHE A 128 4.90 -1.71 -0.31
CA PHE A 128 4.59 -0.38 -0.81
C PHE A 128 5.19 0.64 0.15
N GLU A 129 6.10 1.47 -0.36
CA GLU A 129 6.76 2.52 0.40
C GLU A 129 6.37 3.87 -0.17
N LEU A 130 5.66 4.67 0.63
CA LEU A 130 5.34 6.05 0.30
C LEU A 130 6.38 6.95 0.93
N HIS A 131 7.16 7.64 0.11
CA HIS A 131 8.24 8.54 0.53
C HIS A 131 7.90 9.98 0.23
N TYR A 132 8.10 10.87 1.21
CA TYR A 132 7.93 12.31 1.05
C TYR A 132 9.28 12.98 0.79
N ILE A 133 9.28 13.89 -0.19
CA ILE A 133 10.47 14.60 -0.66
C ILE A 133 10.34 16.09 -0.33
N ASN A 134 11.47 16.79 -0.34
CA ASN A 134 11.46 18.25 -0.25
C ASN A 134 11.21 18.84 -1.65
N LEU A 135 10.48 19.95 -1.70
CA LEU A 135 10.18 20.71 -2.89
C LEU A 135 10.82 22.09 -2.80
N ASN A 136 11.70 22.41 -3.74
CA ASN A 136 12.36 23.70 -3.84
C ASN A 136 11.48 24.70 -4.58
N ASN A 137 11.24 25.86 -3.99
CA ASN A 137 10.64 27.01 -4.65
C ASN A 137 11.75 27.81 -5.36
N THR A 138 11.85 27.64 -6.67
CA THR A 138 12.88 28.29 -7.52
C THR A 138 12.87 29.82 -7.46
N ASN A 139 11.74 30.43 -7.09
CA ASN A 139 11.62 31.90 -6.98
C ASN A 139 12.14 32.44 -5.64
N THR A 140 12.09 31.65 -4.57
CA THR A 140 12.46 32.10 -3.20
C THR A 140 13.68 31.38 -2.63
N GLY A 141 14.12 30.28 -3.26
CA GLY A 141 15.19 29.40 -2.76
C GLY A 141 14.84 28.64 -1.48
N LYS A 142 13.57 28.67 -1.05
CA LYS A 142 13.08 27.97 0.14
C LYS A 142 12.59 26.58 -0.23
N CYS A 143 12.81 25.62 0.66
CA CYS A 143 12.34 24.26 0.49
C CYS A 143 11.14 23.97 1.39
N TYR A 144 10.18 23.22 0.88
CA TYR A 144 8.96 22.79 1.57
C TYR A 144 8.90 21.27 1.60
N GLY A 145 8.63 20.66 2.74
CA GLY A 145 8.56 19.21 2.84
C GLY A 145 7.52 18.75 3.85
N ILE A 146 7.02 17.54 3.65
CA ILE A 146 6.11 16.90 4.61
C ILE A 146 6.95 16.06 5.57
N LYS A 147 6.86 16.36 6.86
CA LYS A 147 7.46 15.56 7.93
C LYS A 147 6.37 14.76 8.62
N LEU A 148 6.55 13.45 8.68
CA LEU A 148 5.64 12.54 9.38
C LEU A 148 6.08 12.37 10.82
N ILE A 149 5.11 12.35 11.73
CA ILE A 149 5.31 11.94 13.12
C ILE A 149 4.26 10.89 13.48
N SER A 150 4.64 9.93 14.33
CA SER A 150 3.68 9.02 14.92
C SER A 150 2.85 9.76 15.96
N GLY A 151 1.53 9.57 15.92
CA GLY A 151 0.65 9.87 17.05
C GLY A 151 0.78 8.80 18.14
N ASN A 152 -0.35 8.36 18.68
CA ASN A 152 -0.40 7.32 19.72
C ASN A 152 0.03 5.94 19.20
N GLN A 153 -0.33 5.61 17.96
CA GLN A 153 0.00 4.36 17.29
C GLN A 153 0.49 4.65 15.85
N GLY A 154 1.77 4.38 15.61
CA GLY A 154 2.41 4.56 14.30
C GLY A 154 2.50 3.29 13.46
N ALA A 155 1.95 2.17 13.95
CA ALA A 155 1.98 0.88 13.27
C ALA A 155 0.72 0.07 13.57
N ALA A 156 0.23 -0.67 12.58
CA ALA A 156 -0.91 -1.56 12.69
C ALA A 156 -0.69 -2.85 11.90
N GLY A 157 -1.17 -3.96 12.47
CA GLY A 157 -1.14 -5.28 11.84
C GLY A 157 -2.42 -5.60 11.06
N ARG A 158 -2.73 -6.88 10.91
CA ARG A 158 -3.98 -7.32 10.27
C ARG A 158 -5.22 -6.78 11.02
N GLY A 159 -6.16 -6.20 10.28
CA GLY A 159 -7.40 -5.64 10.84
C GLY A 159 -8.04 -4.59 9.93
N GLU A 160 -9.19 -4.09 10.37
CA GLU A 160 -9.78 -2.85 9.85
C GLU A 160 -9.29 -1.71 10.73
N HIS A 161 -8.62 -0.74 10.10
CA HIS A 161 -8.04 0.40 10.81
C HIS A 161 -8.52 1.70 10.18
N THR A 162 -8.46 2.78 10.94
CA THR A 162 -8.61 4.15 10.46
C THR A 162 -7.30 4.89 10.66
N VAL A 163 -6.73 5.38 9.57
CA VAL A 163 -5.54 6.22 9.61
C VAL A 163 -5.98 7.66 9.76
N PHE A 164 -5.74 8.24 10.93
CA PHE A 164 -5.92 9.65 11.22
C PHE A 164 -4.68 10.42 10.78
N VAL A 165 -4.91 11.38 9.88
CA VAL A 165 -3.89 12.23 9.30
C VAL A 165 -4.19 13.66 9.75
N LYS A 166 -3.36 14.21 10.62
CA LYS A 166 -3.60 15.51 11.25
C LYS A 166 -2.38 16.40 11.07
N TRP A 167 -2.60 17.61 10.56
CA TRP A 167 -1.56 18.63 10.58
C TRP A 167 -1.25 19.06 12.02
N VAL A 168 0.04 19.22 12.30
CA VAL A 168 0.53 19.67 13.60
C VAL A 168 1.47 20.84 13.36
N GLN A 169 1.24 21.92 14.10
CA GLN A 169 2.13 23.06 14.08
C GLN A 169 3.43 22.73 14.82
N GLU A 170 4.55 22.69 14.12
CA GLU A 170 5.89 22.56 14.72
C GLU A 170 6.79 23.69 14.18
N ASN A 171 7.67 24.24 15.01
CA ASN A 171 8.60 25.29 14.59
C ASN A 171 9.67 24.69 13.66
N SER A 172 9.92 25.35 12.52
CA SER A 172 10.86 24.91 11.49
C SER A 172 12.26 24.62 12.04
N THR A 173 12.83 23.46 11.72
CA THR A 173 14.26 23.18 11.88
C THR A 173 14.95 23.16 10.53
N THR A 174 16.17 23.70 10.46
CA THR A 174 17.01 23.70 9.26
C THR A 174 17.41 22.28 8.86
N VAL A 175 17.24 21.93 7.59
CA VAL A 175 17.70 20.65 7.00
C VAL A 175 18.76 20.92 5.95
N ALA A 176 19.81 20.11 5.92
CA ALA A 176 20.95 20.26 5.02
C ALA A 176 20.54 20.16 3.53
N GLY A 177 21.05 21.07 2.70
CA GLY A 177 20.81 21.09 1.24
C GLY A 177 19.92 22.24 0.74
N CYS A 178 19.29 23.02 1.63
CA CYS A 178 18.55 24.24 1.31
C CYS A 178 18.95 25.40 2.24
N SER A 179 18.81 26.64 1.79
CA SER A 179 19.14 27.84 2.60
C SER A 179 18.18 28.03 3.78
N SER A 180 16.92 27.62 3.61
CA SER A 180 15.93 27.45 4.68
C SER A 180 14.89 26.41 4.27
N THR A 181 14.47 25.56 5.20
CA THR A 181 13.46 24.51 4.96
C THR A 181 12.28 24.73 5.90
N ILE A 182 11.07 24.80 5.32
CA ILE A 182 9.81 24.87 6.04
C ILE A 182 9.20 23.47 5.96
N HIS A 183 9.02 22.83 7.11
CA HIS A 183 8.37 21.52 7.18
C HIS A 183 6.91 21.69 7.59
N GLU A 184 6.01 21.18 6.78
CA GLU A 184 4.63 20.93 7.21
C GLU A 184 4.62 19.59 7.94
N VAL A 185 4.32 19.61 9.23
CA VAL A 185 4.35 18.40 10.06
C VAL A 185 2.98 17.76 10.07
N VAL A 186 2.92 16.48 9.71
CA VAL A 186 1.70 15.69 9.68
C VAL A 186 1.85 14.53 10.66
N SER A 187 1.00 14.53 11.67
CA SER A 187 0.84 13.41 12.59
C SER A 187 -0.02 12.33 11.94
N ILE A 188 0.48 11.10 12.00
CA ILE A 188 -0.21 9.91 11.55
C ILE A 188 -0.47 9.03 12.77
N ASN A 189 -1.75 8.72 13.00
CA ASN A 189 -2.18 7.81 14.05
C ASN A 189 -3.04 6.72 13.41
N ILE A 190 -2.74 5.46 13.69
CA ILE A 190 -3.42 4.29 13.09
C ILE A 190 -4.17 3.59 14.22
N GLU A 191 -5.51 3.58 14.16
CA GLU A 191 -6.39 2.97 15.18
C GLU A 191 -7.25 1.85 14.60
#